data_AF-A0A838WB17-F1
#
_entry.id   AF-A0A838WB17-F1
#
_cell.length_a   1.000
_cell.length_b   1.000
_cell.length_c   1.000
_cell.angle_alpha   90.00
_cell.angle_beta   90.00
_cell.angle_gamma   90.00
#
_symmetry.space_group_name_H-M   'P 1'
#
loop_
_entity.id
_entity.type
_entity.pdbx_description
1 polymer ?
#
loop_
_entity_poly.entity_id
_entity_poly.type
_entity_poly.pdbx_seq_one_letter_code
_entity_poly.pdbx_strand_id
1 'polypeptide(L)'
;AFSIGSSWGTYAVVFPIAMPLAWAVNPDPTYISLCFGAVLGGAVFGDQCSPISDTTILSSLACGGDLMDHVTTQLPLALGAASLAAGAATAVAMTLVV
;
A
#
# COMPACT_ATOMS: atom_id res chain seq x y z
N ALA A 1 -5.65 0.50 4.62
CA ALA A 1 -5.78 -0.90 4.20
C ALA A 1 -5.73 -1.89 5.36
N PHE A 2 -4.68 -1.93 6.18
CA PHE A 2 -4.56 -2.97 7.21
C PHE A 2 -5.78 -3.09 8.15
N SER A 3 -6.46 -1.97 8.45
CA SER A 3 -7.70 -1.91 9.24
C SER A 3 -9.00 -1.85 8.44
N ILE A 4 -8.92 -1.74 7.10
CA ILE A 4 -10.08 -1.64 6.19
C ILE A 4 -10.38 -2.99 5.55
N GLY A 5 -9.39 -3.87 5.40
CA GLY A 5 -9.56 -5.20 4.81
C GLY A 5 -9.77 -5.22 3.29
N SER A 6 -9.60 -4.08 2.62
CA SER A 6 -9.70 -3.99 1.15
C SER A 6 -8.79 -2.91 0.57
N SER A 7 -8.04 -3.29 -0.47
CA SER A 7 -7.26 -2.36 -1.29
C SER A 7 -8.16 -1.30 -1.96
N TRP A 8 -9.25 -1.73 -2.60
CA TRP A 8 -10.22 -0.85 -3.27
C TRP A 8 -10.89 0.13 -2.30
N GLY A 9 -11.28 -0.33 -1.11
CA GLY A 9 -11.83 0.54 -0.07
C GLY A 9 -10.82 1.60 0.38
N THR A 10 -9.55 1.24 0.48
CA THR A 10 -8.46 2.18 0.80
C THR A 10 -8.24 3.19 -0.32
N TYR A 11 -8.28 2.77 -1.59
CA TYR A 11 -8.19 3.67 -2.74
C TYR A 11 -9.31 4.71 -2.74
N ALA A 12 -10.54 4.26 -2.52
CA ALA A 12 -11.71 5.12 -2.54
C ALA A 12 -11.63 6.26 -1.51
N VAL A 13 -11.03 6.01 -0.34
CA VAL A 13 -10.90 7.03 0.72
C VAL A 13 -9.61 7.84 0.64
N VAL A 14 -8.50 7.26 0.16
CA VAL A 14 -7.19 7.92 0.16
C VAL A 14 -6.98 8.79 -1.08
N PHE A 15 -7.31 8.31 -2.29
CA PHE A 15 -7.03 9.08 -3.51
C PHE A 15 -7.67 10.47 -3.57
N PRO A 16 -8.94 10.68 -3.15
CA PRO A 16 -9.56 12.00 -3.17
C PRO A 16 -8.85 13.05 -2.31
N ILE A 17 -8.03 12.61 -1.35
CA ILE A 17 -7.29 13.48 -0.44
C ILE A 17 -5.82 13.57 -0.87
N ALA A 18 -5.21 12.43 -1.21
CA ALA A 18 -3.79 12.34 -1.54
C ALA A 18 -3.46 13.00 -2.89
N MET A 19 -4.30 12.86 -3.91
CA MET A 19 -3.99 13.38 -5.25
C MET A 19 -4.07 14.92 -5.32
N PRO A 20 -5.10 15.59 -4.76
CA PRO A 20 -5.10 17.05 -4.71
C PRO A 20 -3.96 17.61 -3.84
N LEU A 21 -3.61 16.91 -2.75
CA LEU A 21 -2.47 17.30 -1.92
C LEU A 21 -1.15 17.20 -2.71
N ALA A 22 -0.93 16.10 -3.43
CA ALA A 22 0.25 15.93 -4.27
C ALA A 22 0.37 17.05 -5.31
N TRP A 23 -0.74 17.37 -6.00
CA TRP A 23 -0.81 18.48 -6.95
C TRP A 23 -0.47 19.83 -6.32
N ALA A 24 -0.96 20.10 -5.12
CA ALA A 24 -0.72 21.34 -4.39
C ALA A 24 0.74 21.49 -3.93
N VAL A 25 1.42 20.37 -3.65
CA VAL A 25 2.85 20.36 -3.26
C VAL A 25 3.75 20.54 -4.47
N ASN A 26 3.56 19.75 -5.52
CA ASN A 26 4.31 19.85 -6.75
C ASN A 26 3.46 19.31 -7.93
N PRO A 27 3.10 20.15 -8.92
CA PRO A 27 2.29 19.75 -10.07
C PRO A 27 3.06 18.93 -11.12
N ASP A 28 4.33 18.62 -10.90
CA ASP A 28 5.11 17.75 -11.78
C ASP A 28 4.45 16.38 -11.97
N PRO A 29 4.20 15.93 -13.21
CA PRO A 29 3.54 14.65 -13.48
C PRO A 29 4.26 13.43 -12.89
N THR A 30 5.59 13.47 -12.79
CA THR A 30 6.40 12.40 -12.20
C THR A 30 6.18 12.34 -10.69
N TYR A 31 6.15 13.50 -10.02
CA TYR A 31 5.83 13.57 -8.58
C TYR A 31 4.42 13.05 -8.29
N ILE A 32 3.43 13.47 -9.07
CA ILE A 32 2.04 13.03 -8.92
C ILE A 32 1.93 11.51 -9.14
N SER A 33 2.59 10.97 -10.17
CA SER A 33 2.61 9.53 -10.46
C SER A 33 3.29 8.73 -9.34
N LEU A 34 4.34 9.29 -8.74
CA LEU A 34 5.02 8.69 -7.59
C LEU A 34 4.10 8.63 -6.36
N CYS A 35 3.40 9.72 -6.04
CA CYS A 35 2.40 9.74 -4.96
C CYS A 35 1.25 8.77 -5.22
N PHE A 36 0.77 8.68 -6.47
CA PHE A 36 -0.24 7.71 -6.86
C PHE A 36 0.23 6.27 -6.62
N GLY A 37 1.46 5.94 -7.04
CA GLY A 37 2.10 4.65 -6.79
C GLY A 37 2.29 4.35 -5.31
N ALA A 38 2.61 5.35 -4.49
CA ALA A 38 2.74 5.19 -3.05
C ALA A 38 1.41 4.81 -2.37
N VAL A 39 0.29 5.42 -2.79
CA VAL A 39 -1.05 5.06 -2.32
C VAL A 39 -1.41 3.64 -2.75
N LEU A 40 -1.13 3.27 -4.01
CA LEU A 40 -1.32 1.91 -4.50
C LEU A 40 -0.56 0.88 -3.67
N GLY A 41 0.75 1.07 -3.52
CA GLY A 41 1.62 0.15 -2.78
C GLY A 41 1.20 0.00 -1.32
N GLY A 42 0.89 1.11 -0.65
CA GLY A 42 0.44 1.10 0.74
C GLY A 42 -0.89 0.37 0.94
N ALA A 43 -1.82 0.47 -0.02
CA ALA A 43 -3.08 -0.24 0.08
C ALA A 43 -2.93 -1.75 -0.16
N VAL A 44 -2.16 -2.15 -1.19
CA VAL A 44 -1.90 -3.57 -1.48
C VAL A 44 -1.17 -4.22 -0.32
N PHE A 45 -0.16 -3.56 0.24
CA PHE A 45 0.54 -4.04 1.44
C PHE A 45 -0.45 -4.38 2.57
N GLY A 46 -1.35 -3.45 2.91
CA GLY A 46 -2.31 -3.68 3.97
C GLY A 46 -3.37 -4.72 3.63
N ASP A 47 -3.72 -4.90 2.35
CA ASP A 47 -4.66 -5.90 1.87
C ASP A 47 -4.09 -7.32 1.96
N GLN A 48 -2.78 -7.50 1.76
CA GLN A 48 -2.15 -8.82 1.78
C GLN A 48 -1.83 -9.32 3.20
N CYS A 49 -1.56 -8.38 4.13
CA CYS A 49 -1.10 -8.72 5.46
C CYS A 49 -2.17 -8.59 6.55
N SER A 50 -3.35 -8.09 6.23
CA SER A 50 -4.40 -7.87 7.23
C SER A 50 -5.19 -9.14 7.53
N PRO A 51 -5.37 -9.50 8.82
CA PRO A 51 -6.20 -10.65 9.19
C PRO A 51 -7.69 -10.44 8.89
N ILE A 52 -8.13 -9.22 8.60
CA ILE A 52 -9.53 -8.92 8.27
C ILE A 52 -9.75 -8.67 6.77
N SER A 53 -8.72 -8.91 5.94
CA SER A 53 -8.81 -8.70 4.50
C SER A 53 -9.49 -9.85 3.78
N ASP A 54 -10.42 -9.53 2.87
CA ASP A 54 -11.09 -10.52 2.03
C ASP A 54 -10.07 -11.33 1.21
N THR A 55 -9.04 -10.66 0.67
CA THR A 55 -7.99 -11.31 -0.11
C THR A 55 -7.18 -12.27 0.77
N THR A 56 -6.80 -11.85 1.98
CA THR A 56 -6.05 -12.68 2.93
C THR A 56 -6.87 -13.90 3.37
N ILE A 57 -8.15 -13.70 3.71
CA ILE A 57 -9.07 -14.75 4.14
C ILE A 57 -9.31 -15.77 3.01
N LEU A 58 -9.61 -15.30 1.81
CA LEU A 58 -9.82 -16.19 0.66
C LEU A 58 -8.54 -16.93 0.27
N SER A 59 -7.38 -16.28 0.39
CA SER A 59 -6.09 -16.93 0.10
C SER A 59 -5.75 -18.01 1.12
N SER A 60 -5.97 -17.77 2.42
CA SER A 60 -5.72 -18.79 3.45
C SER A 60 -6.66 -19.99 3.29
N LEU A 61 -7.95 -19.73 3.02
CA LEU A 61 -8.96 -20.77 2.75
C LEU A 61 -8.60 -21.61 1.51
N ALA A 62 -8.22 -20.96 0.41
CA ALA A 62 -7.87 -21.65 -0.84
C ALA A 62 -6.60 -22.50 -0.70
N CYS A 63 -5.64 -22.07 0.11
CA CYS A 63 -4.43 -22.82 0.42
C CYS A 63 -4.62 -23.88 1.53
N GLY A 64 -5.79 -23.95 2.16
CA GLY A 64 -6.08 -24.87 3.26
C GLY A 64 -5.29 -24.61 4.54
N GLY A 65 -4.76 -23.39 4.72
CA GLY A 65 -3.95 -22.99 5.86
C GLY A 65 -4.74 -22.19 6.90
N ASP A 66 -4.20 -22.09 8.11
CA ASP A 66 -4.72 -21.17 9.12
C ASP A 66 -4.50 -19.71 8.68
N LEU A 67 -5.48 -18.85 8.98
CA LEU A 67 -5.46 -17.44 8.60
C LEU A 67 -4.28 -16.68 9.24
N MET A 68 -4.00 -16.93 10.52
CA MET A 68 -2.93 -16.24 11.23
C MET A 68 -1.56 -16.78 10.80
N ASP A 69 -1.45 -18.05 10.44
CA ASP A 69 -0.22 -18.59 9.84
C ASP A 69 0.07 -17.94 8.47
N HIS A 70 -0.97 -17.73 7.66
CA HIS A 70 -0.83 -17.00 6.40
C HIS A 70 -0.37 -15.55 6.64
N VAL A 71 -0.99 -14.82 7.57
CA VAL A 71 -0.62 -13.43 7.89
C VAL A 71 0.81 -13.34 8.40
N THR A 72 1.19 -14.20 9.35
CA THR A 72 2.51 -14.14 10.00
C THR A 72 3.65 -14.53 9.05
N THR A 73 3.40 -15.39 8.07
CA THR A 73 4.38 -15.73 7.03
C THR A 73 4.52 -14.63 5.97
N GLN A 74 3.44 -13.93 5.63
CA GLN A 74 3.44 -12.85 4.64
C GLN A 74 4.01 -11.53 5.19
N LEU A 75 3.75 -11.21 6.45
CA LEU A 75 4.09 -9.92 7.05
C LEU A 75 5.60 -9.57 6.97
N PRO A 76 6.57 -10.47 7.25
CA PRO A 76 7.99 -10.15 7.16
C PRO A 76 8.42 -9.77 5.73
N LEU A 77 7.95 -10.51 4.72
CA LEU A 77 8.26 -10.25 3.32
C LEU A 77 7.65 -8.93 2.85
N ALA A 78 6.38 -8.71 3.22
CA ALA A 78 5.66 -7.50 2.87
C ALA A 78 6.25 -6.26 3.55
N LEU A 79 6.70 -6.35 4.81
CA LEU A 79 7.40 -5.27 5.50
C LEU A 79 8.75 -4.95 4.83
N GLY A 80 9.49 -5.98 4.41
CA GLY A 80 10.73 -5.80 3.64
C GLY A 80 10.48 -5.03 2.35
N ALA A 81 9.51 -5.47 1.55
CA ALA A 81 9.14 -4.78 0.31
C ALA A 81 8.62 -3.36 0.55
N ALA A 82 7.77 -3.15 1.56
CA ALA A 82 7.20 -1.85 1.90
C ALA A 82 8.28 -0.86 2.35
N SER A 83 9.24 -1.31 3.17
CA SER A 83 10.34 -0.45 3.64
C SER A 83 11.27 -0.02 2.49
N LEU A 84 11.61 -0.94 1.58
CA LEU A 84 12.40 -0.64 0.39
C LEU A 84 11.67 0.32 -0.54
N ALA A 85 10.39 0.06 -0.82
CA ALA A 85 9.58 0.91 -1.67
C ALA A 85 9.40 2.31 -1.07
N ALA A 86 9.11 2.42 0.23
CA ALA A 86 8.97 3.69 0.92
C ALA A 86 10.28 4.49 0.92
N GLY A 87 11.42 3.84 1.18
CA GLY A 87 12.74 4.48 1.13
C GLY A 87 13.09 4.99 -0.26
N ALA A 88 12.92 4.15 -1.29
CA ALA A 88 13.21 4.52 -2.67
C ALA A 88 12.29 5.64 -3.17
N ALA A 89 10.98 5.54 -2.92
CA ALA A 89 10.03 6.58 -3.31
C ALA A 89 10.31 7.91 -2.61
N THR A 90 10.65 7.89 -1.32
CA THR A 90 11.00 9.12 -0.59
C THR A 90 12.28 9.74 -1.14
N ALA A 91 13.31 8.94 -1.45
CA ALA A 91 14.54 9.46 -2.04
C ALA A 91 14.29 10.14 -3.40
N VAL A 92 13.47 9.52 -4.27
CA VAL A 92 13.08 10.12 -5.55
C VAL A 92 12.24 11.38 -5.33
N ALA A 93 11.28 11.37 -4.40
CA ALA A 93 10.46 12.54 -4.08
C ALA A 93 11.33 13.73 -3.65
N MET A 94 12.35 13.51 -2.83
CA MET A 94 13.27 14.57 -2.40
C MET A 94 14.03 15.20 -3.57
N THR A 95 14.36 14.44 -4.61
CA THR A 95 15.00 14.99 -5.82
C THR A 95 14.07 15.78 -6.73
N LEU A 96 12.75 15.59 -6.60
CA LEU A 96 11.75 16.30 -7.41
C LEU A 96 11.23 17.56 -6.73
N VAL A 97 11.37 17.67 -5.40
CA VAL A 97 10.86 18.78 -4.59
C VAL A 97 11.93 19.84 -4.29
N VAL A 98 13.22 19.47 -4.33
CA VAL A 98 14.38 20.37 -4.17
C VAL A 98 14.82 20.90 -5.53
#